data_AF-A0A257AYT1-F1
#
_entry.id   AF-A0A257AYT1-F1
#
_cell.length_a   1.000
_cell.length_b   1.000
_cell.length_c   1.000
_cell.angle_alpha   90.00
_cell.angle_beta   90.00
_cell.angle_gamma   90.00
#
_symmetry.space_group_name_H-M   'P 1'
#
loop_
_entity.id
_entity.type
_entity.pdbx_description
1 polymer ?
#
loop_
_entity_poly.entity_id
_entity_poly.type
_entity_poly.pdbx_seq_one_letter_code
_entity_poly.pdbx_strand_id
1 'polypeptide(L)' 'MQVDGVDKVWRQLSRAGVAVARCTVERLMKRQGWRGVARGKVVRATISDSKAP' A
#
# COMPACT_ATOMS: atom_id res chain seq x y z
N MET A 1 3.98 13.54 4.22
CA MET A 1 3.20 12.28 4.20
C MET A 1 3.60 11.49 2.96
N GLN A 2 4.68 10.71 3.05
CA GLN A 2 5.23 9.94 1.93
C GLN A 2 4.64 8.54 2.03
N VAL A 3 3.73 8.21 1.11
CA VAL A 3 2.95 6.97 1.14
C VAL A 3 3.57 5.91 0.24
N ASP A 4 3.63 4.70 0.78
CA ASP A 4 3.96 3.39 0.18
C ASP A 4 3.83 3.30 -1.37
N GLY A 5 4.86 3.71 -2.12
CA GLY A 5 4.83 3.73 -3.58
C GLY A 5 5.22 2.40 -4.21
N VAL A 6 6.51 2.03 -4.11
CA VAL A 6 7.08 0.88 -4.82
C VAL A 6 6.89 -0.43 -4.04
N ASP A 7 7.18 -0.42 -2.73
CA ASP A 7 7.19 -1.63 -1.90
C ASP A 7 5.81 -2.26 -1.72
N LYS A 8 4.75 -1.47 -1.81
CA LYS A 8 3.38 -1.96 -1.69
C LYS A 8 2.87 -2.57 -2.98
N VAL A 9 3.18 -1.95 -4.12
CA VAL A 9 2.90 -2.52 -5.44
C VAL A 9 3.69 -3.81 -5.64
N TRP A 10 4.97 -3.82 -5.28
CA TRP A 10 5.81 -5.02 -5.36
C TRP A 10 5.28 -6.16 -4.49
N ARG A 11 4.92 -5.89 -3.23
CA ARG A 11 4.29 -6.89 -2.34
C ARG A 11 2.93 -7.36 -2.86
N GLN A 12 2.13 -6.47 -3.46
CA GLN A 12 0.85 -6.85 -4.05
C GLN A 12 1.04 -7.77 -5.26
N LEU A 13 1.99 -7.47 -6.14
CA LEU A 13 2.34 -8.31 -7.28
C LEU A 13 2.83 -9.69 -6.81
N SER A 14 3.71 -9.73 -5.81
CA SER A 14 4.17 -10.98 -5.21
C SER A 14 3.02 -11.80 -4.60
N ARG A 15 2.06 -11.16 -3.93
CA ARG A 15 0.84 -11.83 -3.41
C ARG A 15 -0.09 -12.34 -4.51
N ALA A 16 -0.10 -11.68 -5.66
CA ALA A 16 -0.83 -12.12 -6.84
C ALA A 16 -0.07 -13.21 -7.65
N GLY A 17 1.09 -13.66 -7.18
CA GLY A 17 1.92 -14.66 -7.86
C GLY A 17 2.75 -14.10 -9.01
N VAL A 18 2.79 -12.78 -9.19
CA VAL A 18 3.57 -12.14 -10.24
C VAL A 18 4.96 -11.81 -9.70
N ALA A 19 5.95 -12.61 -10.11
CA ALA A 19 7.35 -12.38 -9.77
C ALA A 19 7.91 -11.22 -10.60
N VAL A 20 7.98 -10.03 -9.99
CA VAL A 20 8.55 -8.83 -10.59
C VAL A 20 9.67 -8.31 -9.72
N ALA A 21 10.79 -7.91 -10.32
CA ALA A 21 11.85 -7.23 -9.58
C ALA A 21 11.41 -5.85 -9.10
N ARG A 22 11.80 -5.45 -7.88
CA ARG A 22 11.49 -4.13 -7.29
C ARG A 22 11.86 -2.97 -8.22
N CYS A 23 13.02 -3.05 -8.87
CA CYS A 23 13.51 -2.01 -9.80
C CYS A 23 12.63 -1.89 -11.07
N THR A 24 11.89 -2.93 -11.44
CA THR A 24 10.94 -2.89 -12.56
C THR A 24 9.69 -2.12 -12.16
N VAL A 25 9.18 -2.36 -10.95
CA VAL A 25 8.05 -1.61 -10.39
C VAL A 25 8.39 -0.13 -10.25
N GLU A 26 9.57 0.20 -9.73
CA GLU A 26 10.03 1.58 -9.59
C GLU A 26 10.16 2.30 -10.94
N ARG A 27 10.79 1.67 -11.93
CA ARG A 27 10.90 2.24 -13.29
C ARG A 27 9.54 2.43 -13.95
N LEU A 28 8.61 1.48 -13.80
CA LEU A 28 7.26 1.60 -14.34
C LEU A 28 6.49 2.76 -13.69
N MET A 29 6.54 2.87 -12.36
CA MET A 29 5.88 3.96 -11.64
C MET A 29 6.47 5.32 -12.01
N LYS A 30 7.79 5.41 -12.18
CA LYS A 30 8.47 6.64 -12.61
C LYS A 30 8.09 7.04 -14.04
N ARG A 31 8.03 6.08 -14.98
CA ARG A 31 7.66 6.34 -16.38
C ARG A 31 6.20 6.75 -16.54
N GLN A 32 5.30 6.15 -15.77
CA GLN A 32 3.86 6.46 -15.83
C GLN A 32 3.44 7.64 -14.94
N GLY A 33 4.38 8.25 -14.21
CA GLY A 33 4.08 9.37 -13.32
C GLY A 33 3.16 9.00 -12.15
N TRP A 34 3.10 7.72 -11.79
CA TRP A 34 2.25 7.22 -10.72
C TRP A 34 2.78 7.70 -9.36
N ARG A 35 2.07 8.63 -8.72
CA ARG A 35 2.26 8.98 -7.31
C ARG A 35 1.45 7.98 -6.48
N GLY A 36 2.14 7.20 -5.64
CA GLY A 36 1.56 6.06 -4.91
C GLY A 36 0.26 6.39 -4.17
N VAL A 37 -0.62 5.40 -4.07
CA VAL A 37 -1.91 5.52 -3.40
C VAL A 37 -1.72 5.51 -1.88
N ALA A 38 -2.10 6.63 -1.24
CA ALA A 38 -2.22 6.72 0.21
C ALA A 38 -3.25 5.69 0.70
N ARG A 39 -2.93 4.96 1.76
CA ARG A 39 -3.93 4.15 2.45
C ARG A 39 -4.98 5.15 2.97
N GLY A 40 -6.22 5.04 2.47
CA GLY A 40 -7.34 5.84 2.94
C GLY A 40 -7.53 5.66 4.46
N LYS A 41 -8.24 6.62 5.07
CA LYS A 41 -8.52 6.72 6.51
C LYS A 41 -8.78 5.33 7.10
N VAL A 42 -7.95 4.92 8.08
CA VAL A 42 -8.18 3.67 8.83
C VAL A 42 -9.48 3.84 9.60
N VAL A 43 -10.59 3.31 9.06
CA VAL A 43 -11.86 3.26 9.78
C VAL A 43 -11.70 2.19 10.85
N ARG A 44 -11.53 2.64 12.10
CA ARG A 44 -11.45 1.77 13.27
C ARG A 44 -12.88 1.32 13.59
N ALA A 45 -13.25 0.10 13.19
CA ALA A 45 -14.59 -0.45 13.39
C ALA A 45 -14.87 -0.94 14.82
N THR A 46 -14.08 -0.52 15.80
CA THR A 46 -14.27 -0.89 17.20
C THR A 46 -13.94 0.30 18.07
N ILE A 47 -14.97 1.00 18.53
CA ILE A 47 -14.89 1.93 19.65
C ILE A 47 -15.05 1.04 20.87
N SER A 48 -14.00 0.92 21.69
CA SER A 48 -14.08 0.21 22.96
C SER A 48 -15.10 0.91 23.85
N ASP A 49 -16.16 0.19 24.21
CA ASP A 49 -17.19 0.67 25.15
C ASP A 49 -16.52 0.93 26.50
N SER A 50 -16.57 2.18 26.97
CA SER A 50 -15.95 2.59 28.24
C SER A 50 -16.80 2.21 29.46
N LYS A 51 -17.80 1.35 29.28
CA LYS A 51 -18.72 0.84 30.30
C LYS A 51 -18.72 -0.70 30.30
N ALA A 52 -17.55 -1.32 30.17
CA ALA A 52 -17.35 -2.69 30.62
C ALA A 52 -16.92 -2.64 32.10
N PRO A 53 -17.59 -3.37 33.02
CA PRO A 53 -17.18 -3.48 34.42
C PRO A 53 -15.83 -4.21 34.58
#